data_AF-A0AAJ0BDW9-F1
#
_entry.id   AF-A0AAJ0BDW9-F1
#
_cell.length_a   1.000
_cell.length_b   1.000
_cell.length_c   1.000
_cell.angle_alpha   90.00
_cell.angle_beta   90.00
_cell.angle_gamma   90.00
#
_symmetry.space_group_name_H-M   'P 1'
#
loop_
_entity.id
_entity.type
_entity.pdbx_description
1 polymer ?
#
loop_
_entity_poly.entity_id
_entity_poly.type
_entity_poly.pdbx_seq_one_letter_code
_entity_poly.pdbx_strand_id
1 'polypeptide(L)'
;MSQAGASATDSHCPDFDPPRRTGTDSSHYSCSNLPDDDPARYIKASEARRQADEALAKRARLPTASGNRTKLSEYPKTYRNDEKLDLEAKSPWREYPVFSSGKWDPSSGASGAGAARIIYNNGDRDSFNVVYHDPKMSDKNYKNFSVAPYRKAK
;
A
#
# COMPACT_ATOMS: atom_id res chain seq x y z
N MET A 1 65.54 5.00 -3.45
CA MET A 1 64.20 4.79 -2.86
C MET A 1 63.17 5.19 -3.89
N SER A 2 62.10 4.41 -3.98
CA SER A 2 61.23 4.20 -5.14
C SER A 2 60.11 5.24 -5.37
N GLN A 3 59.55 5.16 -6.58
CA GLN A 3 58.21 5.57 -7.07
C GLN A 3 57.93 7.08 -7.23
N ALA A 4 57.65 7.59 -8.43
CA ALA A 4 56.55 7.35 -9.37
C ALA A 4 55.22 7.98 -8.91
N GLY A 5 54.80 9.05 -9.58
CA GLY A 5 53.46 9.63 -9.46
C GLY A 5 52.80 9.63 -10.84
N ALA A 6 51.91 8.68 -11.07
CA ALA A 6 51.15 8.53 -12.30
C ALA A 6 49.66 8.81 -12.06
N SER A 7 49.06 9.35 -13.12
CA SER A 7 47.65 9.25 -13.56
C SER A 7 46.51 9.83 -12.74
N ALA A 8 45.82 10.73 -13.44
CA ALA A 8 44.45 11.12 -13.25
C ALA A 8 43.48 9.92 -13.25
N THR A 9 42.47 9.99 -12.39
CA THR A 9 41.12 9.48 -12.74
C THR A 9 40.09 10.42 -12.13
N ASP A 10 39.43 11.13 -13.04
CA ASP A 10 38.16 11.80 -12.89
C ASP A 10 37.09 10.74 -12.59
N SER A 11 36.56 10.72 -11.37
CA SER A 11 35.52 9.79 -10.95
C SER A 11 34.16 10.41 -11.26
N HIS A 12 33.73 10.24 -12.50
CA HIS A 12 32.35 10.46 -12.93
C HIS A 12 31.45 9.45 -12.19
N CYS A 13 30.76 9.90 -11.15
CA CYS A 13 29.67 9.15 -10.56
C CYS A 13 28.58 8.99 -11.63
N PRO A 14 28.22 7.78 -12.08
CA PRO A 14 27.05 7.62 -12.92
C PRO A 14 25.83 8.00 -12.06
N ASP A 15 25.06 8.96 -12.55
CA ASP A 15 23.73 9.30 -12.03
C ASP A 15 22.96 7.99 -11.79
N PHE A 16 22.59 7.75 -10.53
CA PHE A 16 21.68 6.67 -10.16
C PHE A 16 20.31 7.06 -10.71
N ASP A 17 20.03 6.73 -11.97
CA ASP A 17 18.69 6.78 -12.52
C ASP A 17 17.97 5.51 -12.02
N PRO A 18 17.08 5.60 -11.01
CA PRO A 18 16.41 4.42 -10.51
C PRO A 18 15.64 3.77 -11.67
N PRO A 19 15.68 2.44 -11.82
CA PRO A 19 15.04 1.79 -12.95
C PRO A 19 13.57 2.21 -13.01
N ARG A 20 13.21 2.93 -14.08
CA ARG A 20 11.81 3.23 -14.42
C ARG A 20 11.08 1.89 -14.44
N ARG A 21 10.17 1.70 -13.49
CA ARG A 21 9.39 0.46 -13.36
C ARG A 21 8.56 0.27 -14.64
N THR A 22 9.09 -0.50 -15.58
CA THR A 22 8.37 -0.96 -16.78
C THR A 22 7.20 -1.83 -16.34
N GLY A 23 6.14 -1.88 -17.16
CA GLY A 23 4.96 -2.70 -16.89
C GLY A 23 5.38 -4.10 -16.44
N THR A 24 4.93 -4.49 -15.25
CA THR A 24 5.33 -5.74 -14.63
C THR A 24 4.83 -6.92 -15.49
N ASP A 25 5.61 -7.98 -15.66
CA ASP A 25 5.17 -9.28 -16.25
C ASP A 25 4.06 -9.98 -15.44
N SER A 26 3.51 -9.29 -14.45
CA SER A 26 2.45 -9.75 -13.56
C SER A 26 1.35 -8.70 -13.53
N SER A 27 0.10 -9.15 -13.40
CA SER A 27 -1.03 -8.24 -13.22
C SER A 27 -0.88 -7.46 -11.92
N HIS A 28 -1.32 -6.20 -11.90
CA HIS A 28 -1.19 -5.32 -10.75
C HIS A 28 -2.37 -4.35 -10.65
N TYR A 29 -2.56 -3.78 -9.47
CA TYR A 29 -3.41 -2.61 -9.24
C TYR A 29 -2.55 -1.35 -9.35
N SER A 30 -3.02 -0.37 -10.12
CA SER A 30 -2.26 0.84 -10.43
C SER A 30 -2.80 2.05 -9.66
N CYS A 31 -2.02 2.57 -8.73
CA CYS A 31 -2.31 3.78 -7.98
C CYS A 31 -1.62 4.98 -8.64
N SER A 32 -1.86 5.19 -9.94
CA SER A 32 -1.04 6.05 -10.81
C SER A 32 -1.03 7.54 -10.46
N ASN A 33 -1.93 8.00 -9.58
CA ASN A 33 -1.91 9.38 -9.09
C ASN A 33 -0.96 9.59 -7.90
N LEU A 34 -0.43 8.51 -7.30
CA LEU A 34 0.65 8.60 -6.30
C LEU A 34 1.99 9.00 -6.94
N PRO A 35 2.92 9.60 -6.20
CA PRO A 35 4.29 9.89 -6.66
C PRO A 35 4.99 8.67 -7.29
N ASP A 36 5.90 8.90 -8.25
CA ASP A 36 6.61 7.84 -9.01
C ASP A 36 7.37 6.85 -8.12
N ASP A 37 7.89 7.35 -7.00
CA ASP A 37 8.66 6.64 -5.99
C ASP A 37 7.79 6.02 -4.87
N ASP A 38 6.47 6.25 -4.88
CA ASP A 38 5.59 5.72 -3.84
C ASP A 38 5.54 4.18 -3.90
N PRO A 39 5.78 3.48 -2.77
CA PRO A 39 5.82 2.02 -2.74
C PRO A 39 4.47 1.36 -3.07
N ALA A 40 3.36 2.08 -2.95
CA ALA A 40 2.01 1.62 -3.25
C ALA A 40 1.56 1.97 -4.68
N ARG A 41 2.37 2.68 -5.48
CA ARG A 41 2.01 3.06 -6.86
C ARG A 41 1.65 1.85 -7.75
N TYR A 42 2.32 0.72 -7.52
CA TYR A 42 2.06 -0.54 -8.20
C TYR A 42 2.00 -1.68 -7.18
N ILE A 43 0.82 -2.28 -7.01
CA ILE A 43 0.63 -3.42 -6.10
C ILE A 43 0.34 -4.65 -6.94
N LYS A 44 1.21 -5.67 -6.85
CA LYS A 44 1.00 -6.94 -7.57
C LYS A 44 -0.35 -7.53 -7.18
N ALA A 45 -1.11 -8.00 -8.17
CA ALA A 45 -2.44 -8.54 -7.93
C ALA A 45 -2.40 -9.81 -7.05
N SER A 46 -1.33 -10.60 -7.17
CA SER A 46 -1.09 -11.76 -6.29
C SER A 46 -0.91 -11.33 -4.83
N GLU A 47 -0.24 -10.22 -4.59
CA GLU A 47 0.03 -9.72 -3.25
C GLU A 47 -1.23 -9.09 -2.63
N ALA A 48 -2.00 -8.35 -3.43
CA ALA A 48 -3.29 -7.82 -2.99
C ALA A 48 -4.26 -8.96 -2.62
N ARG A 49 -4.34 -10.04 -3.42
CA ARG A 49 -5.12 -11.24 -3.09
C ARG A 49 -4.68 -11.86 -1.77
N ARG A 50 -3.38 -12.17 -1.65
CA ARG A 50 -2.81 -12.76 -0.42
C ARG A 50 -3.14 -11.91 0.82
N GLN A 51 -2.97 -10.59 0.74
CA GLN A 51 -3.27 -9.70 1.86
C GLN A 51 -4.78 -9.53 2.11
N ALA A 52 -5.63 -9.67 1.09
CA ALA A 52 -7.09 -9.68 1.25
C ALA A 52 -7.55 -10.95 2.01
N ASP A 53 -6.95 -12.10 1.71
CA ASP A 53 -7.21 -13.37 2.39
C ASP A 53 -6.73 -13.32 3.84
N GLU A 54 -5.55 -12.74 4.09
CA GLU A 54 -4.95 -12.63 5.42
C GLU A 54 -5.54 -11.47 6.27
N ALA A 55 -6.27 -10.54 5.67
CA ALA A 55 -6.78 -9.37 6.38
C ALA A 55 -7.70 -9.78 7.54
N LEU A 56 -7.45 -9.23 8.73
CA LEU A 56 -8.18 -9.62 9.94
C LEU A 56 -9.68 -9.30 9.79
N ALA A 57 -10.54 -10.11 10.40
CA ALA A 57 -11.99 -9.82 10.41
C ALA A 57 -12.38 -8.71 11.40
N LYS A 58 -11.54 -8.50 12.43
CA LYS A 58 -11.74 -7.56 13.55
C LYS A 58 -10.39 -6.96 13.97
N ARG A 59 -10.44 -5.80 14.64
CA ARG A 59 -9.25 -5.11 15.19
C ARG A 59 -8.54 -6.00 16.22
N ALA A 60 -7.21 -6.04 16.15
CA ALA A 60 -6.37 -6.74 17.11
C ALA A 60 -6.26 -5.95 18.43
N ARG A 61 -6.01 -6.65 19.55
CA ARG A 61 -5.65 -6.01 20.83
C ARG A 61 -4.14 -5.86 20.90
N LEU A 62 -3.67 -4.67 21.24
CA LEU A 62 -2.26 -4.33 21.37
C LEU A 62 -1.93 -4.02 22.83
N PRO A 63 -0.78 -4.48 23.34
CA PRO A 63 -0.33 -4.13 24.67
C PRO A 63 -0.10 -2.61 24.78
N THR A 64 -0.34 -2.06 25.97
CA THR A 64 0.06 -0.69 26.31
C THR A 64 1.28 -0.71 27.22
N ALA A 65 2.00 0.40 27.33
CA ALA A 65 3.19 0.52 28.18
C ALA A 65 2.95 0.12 29.65
N SER A 66 1.71 0.21 30.13
CA SER A 66 1.32 -0.17 31.50
C SER A 66 1.06 -1.68 31.69
N GLY A 67 1.09 -2.50 30.62
CA GLY A 67 0.85 -3.96 30.67
C GLY A 67 -0.60 -4.39 30.98
N ASN A 68 -1.32 -3.62 31.79
CA ASN A 68 -2.64 -3.93 32.32
C ASN A 68 -3.80 -3.40 31.46
N ARG A 69 -3.49 -2.69 30.36
CA ARG A 69 -4.47 -2.14 29.41
C ARG A 69 -4.11 -2.57 28.00
N THR A 70 -5.12 -2.85 27.18
CA THR A 70 -4.95 -3.09 25.74
C THR A 70 -5.66 -2.01 24.94
N LYS A 71 -5.01 -1.53 23.87
CA LYS A 71 -5.65 -0.66 22.86
C LYS A 71 -6.02 -1.50 21.64
N LEU A 72 -7.06 -1.13 20.91
CA LEU A 72 -7.37 -1.78 19.64
C LEU A 72 -6.47 -1.21 18.53
N SER A 73 -5.95 -2.06 17.65
CA SER A 73 -5.25 -1.67 16.43
C SER A 73 -6.11 -0.77 15.57
N GLU A 74 -5.54 0.09 14.72
CA GLU A 74 -6.36 0.97 13.87
C GLU A 74 -7.24 0.19 12.88
N TYR A 75 -6.71 -0.87 12.30
CA TYR A 75 -7.37 -1.66 11.26
C TYR A 75 -7.71 -3.08 11.72
N PRO A 76 -8.68 -3.74 11.04
CA PRO A 76 -9.55 -3.21 9.98
C PRO A 76 -10.56 -2.17 10.49
N LYS A 77 -10.99 -1.27 9.60
CA LYS A 77 -12.07 -0.29 9.88
C LYS A 77 -13.30 -0.57 9.03
N THR A 78 -14.45 -0.07 9.45
CA THR A 78 -15.64 -0.04 8.58
C THR A 78 -15.41 1.00 7.50
N TYR A 79 -15.50 0.59 6.23
CA TYR A 79 -15.46 1.51 5.10
C TYR A 79 -16.89 1.93 4.72
N ARG A 80 -17.15 3.23 4.68
CA ARG A 80 -18.49 3.78 4.42
C ARG A 80 -18.74 4.13 2.97
N ASN A 81 -17.69 4.16 2.14
CA ASN A 81 -17.74 4.59 0.76
C ASN A 81 -18.37 5.99 0.59
N ASP A 82 -17.89 6.95 1.39
CA ASP A 82 -18.38 8.34 1.36
C ASP A 82 -18.07 9.02 0.01
N GLU A 83 -17.03 8.55 -0.69
CA GLU A 83 -16.65 8.95 -2.04
C GLU A 83 -17.58 8.37 -3.13
N LYS A 84 -18.48 7.44 -2.79
CA LYS A 84 -19.40 6.76 -3.71
C LYS A 84 -18.68 6.05 -4.86
N LEU A 85 -17.56 5.39 -4.54
CA LEU A 85 -16.83 4.56 -5.48
C LEU A 85 -17.69 3.39 -5.94
N ASP A 86 -17.54 3.03 -7.22
CA ASP A 86 -18.10 1.80 -7.75
C ASP A 86 -17.20 0.64 -7.30
N LEU A 87 -17.71 -0.19 -6.39
CA LEU A 87 -16.95 -1.27 -5.75
C LEU A 87 -17.52 -2.62 -6.19
N GLU A 88 -16.61 -3.53 -6.54
CA GLU A 88 -16.91 -4.93 -6.82
C GLU A 88 -17.23 -5.70 -5.54
N ALA A 89 -16.49 -5.37 -4.46
CA ALA A 89 -16.71 -5.94 -3.14
C ALA A 89 -18.15 -5.69 -2.66
N LYS A 90 -18.76 -6.68 -2.01
CA LYS A 90 -20.12 -6.53 -1.45
C LYS A 90 -20.10 -5.88 -0.06
N SER A 91 -21.13 -5.11 0.26
CA SER A 91 -21.37 -4.58 1.62
C SER A 91 -21.70 -5.72 2.61
N PRO A 92 -21.35 -5.64 3.92
CA PRO A 92 -20.64 -4.55 4.60
C PRO A 92 -19.13 -4.52 4.31
N TRP A 93 -18.63 -3.33 3.97
CA TRP A 93 -17.23 -3.13 3.62
C TRP A 93 -16.32 -2.92 4.83
N ARG A 94 -15.13 -3.51 4.73
CA ARG A 94 -13.99 -3.27 5.60
C ARG A 94 -12.85 -2.69 4.78
N GLU A 95 -12.10 -1.77 5.37
CA GLU A 95 -10.81 -1.32 4.84
C GLU A 95 -9.66 -1.92 5.65
N TYR A 96 -8.61 -2.35 4.94
CA TYR A 96 -7.38 -2.86 5.54
C TYR A 96 -6.15 -2.38 4.75
N PRO A 97 -5.03 -1.99 5.38
CA PRO A 97 -3.83 -1.54 4.68
C PRO A 97 -3.29 -2.62 3.75
N VAL A 98 -2.86 -2.21 2.56
CA VAL A 98 -2.21 -3.10 1.59
C VAL A 98 -0.87 -2.52 1.15
N PHE A 99 0.12 -3.41 1.04
CA PHE A 99 1.48 -3.08 0.68
C PHE A 99 1.92 -3.83 -0.58
N SER A 100 2.91 -3.30 -1.29
CA SER A 100 3.52 -4.00 -2.44
C SER A 100 4.31 -5.25 -2.04
N SER A 101 4.68 -5.35 -0.76
CA SER A 101 5.20 -6.55 -0.11
C SER A 101 4.96 -6.52 1.40
N GLY A 102 5.01 -7.68 2.05
CA GLY A 102 4.89 -7.77 3.50
C GLY A 102 3.44 -7.71 3.98
N LYS A 103 3.22 -7.20 5.20
CA LYS A 103 1.87 -7.07 5.77
C LYS A 103 1.80 -5.90 6.73
N TRP A 104 0.57 -5.44 6.97
CA TRP A 104 0.26 -4.47 8.01
C TRP A 104 0.81 -4.91 9.37
N ASP A 105 1.59 -4.04 10.02
CA ASP A 105 1.95 -4.17 11.43
C ASP A 105 1.03 -3.29 12.29
N PRO A 106 0.10 -3.87 13.05
CA PRO A 106 -0.76 -3.15 13.98
C PRO A 106 -0.05 -2.21 14.95
N SER A 107 1.20 -2.49 15.32
CA SER A 107 1.97 -1.71 16.28
C SER A 107 2.37 -0.32 15.74
N SER A 108 2.53 -0.21 14.43
CA SER A 108 2.99 1.00 13.73
C SER A 108 1.95 2.14 13.68
N GLY A 109 0.69 1.87 14.04
CA GLY A 109 -0.38 2.87 14.09
C GLY A 109 -0.74 3.49 12.73
N ALA A 110 -1.66 4.46 12.69
CA ALA A 110 -2.21 4.97 11.42
C ALA A 110 -1.15 5.44 10.41
N SER A 111 -0.02 5.99 10.87
CA SER A 111 1.10 6.43 10.04
C SER A 111 1.80 5.31 9.28
N GLY A 112 1.82 4.08 9.81
CA GLY A 112 2.45 2.94 9.14
C GLY A 112 1.58 2.30 8.06
N ALA A 113 0.32 2.72 7.91
CA ALA A 113 -0.66 2.07 7.04
C ALA A 113 -0.41 2.31 5.54
N GLY A 114 0.48 3.23 5.19
CA GLY A 114 0.74 3.62 3.81
C GLY A 114 -0.48 4.24 3.13
N ALA A 115 -0.40 4.41 1.80
CA ALA A 115 -1.41 5.14 1.02
C ALA A 115 -2.59 4.25 0.53
N ALA A 116 -2.40 2.93 0.42
CA ALA A 116 -3.37 2.03 -0.19
C ALA A 116 -4.12 1.16 0.82
N ARG A 117 -5.38 0.82 0.48
CA ARG A 117 -6.25 -0.07 1.25
C ARG A 117 -6.87 -1.12 0.33
N ILE A 118 -7.09 -2.32 0.86
CA ILE A 118 -8.05 -3.27 0.29
C ILE A 118 -9.41 -2.99 0.93
N ILE A 119 -10.44 -2.91 0.09
CA ILE A 119 -11.84 -2.88 0.48
C ILE A 119 -12.44 -4.26 0.24
N TYR A 120 -12.92 -4.92 1.30
CA TYR A 120 -13.36 -6.32 1.24
C TYR A 120 -14.59 -6.56 2.12
N ASN A 121 -15.22 -7.72 1.93
CA ASN A 121 -16.28 -8.25 2.78
C ASN A 121 -15.75 -9.41 3.62
N ASN A 122 -16.17 -9.54 4.88
CA ASN A 122 -15.73 -10.68 5.70
C ASN A 122 -16.25 -12.05 5.21
N GLY A 123 -17.40 -12.10 4.55
CA GLY A 123 -18.02 -13.31 4.01
C GLY A 123 -17.64 -13.63 2.56
N ASP A 124 -16.95 -12.73 1.87
CA ASP A 124 -16.50 -12.91 0.48
C ASP A 124 -15.17 -12.16 0.31
N ARG A 125 -14.06 -12.90 0.40
CA ARG A 125 -12.69 -12.36 0.29
C ARG A 125 -12.16 -12.39 -1.13
N ASP A 126 -12.79 -13.17 -2.00
CA ASP A 126 -12.43 -13.25 -3.42
C ASP A 126 -12.86 -11.99 -4.17
N SER A 127 -13.95 -11.34 -3.72
CA SER A 127 -14.41 -10.05 -4.21
C SER A 127 -13.89 -8.90 -3.34
N PHE A 128 -12.88 -8.20 -3.86
CA PHE A 128 -12.28 -7.04 -3.21
C PHE A 128 -11.87 -5.96 -4.22
N ASN A 129 -11.68 -4.74 -3.73
CA ASN A 129 -11.09 -3.64 -4.50
C ASN A 129 -9.81 -3.15 -3.82
N VAL A 130 -8.87 -2.64 -4.60
CA VAL A 130 -7.77 -1.83 -4.07
C VAL A 130 -8.12 -0.36 -4.29
N VAL A 131 -7.99 0.44 -3.23
CA VAL A 131 -8.17 1.88 -3.25
C VAL A 131 -6.93 2.56 -2.66
N TYR A 132 -6.75 3.85 -2.92
CA TYR A 132 -5.63 4.61 -2.37
C TYR A 132 -6.00 6.07 -2.15
N HIS A 133 -5.34 6.70 -1.18
CA HIS A 133 -5.47 8.14 -0.96
C HIS A 133 -4.91 8.89 -2.16
N ASP A 134 -5.80 9.46 -2.96
CA ASP A 134 -5.47 10.17 -4.19
C ASP A 134 -5.05 11.62 -3.87
N PRO A 135 -3.79 12.00 -4.09
CA PRO A 135 -3.31 13.34 -3.79
C PRO A 135 -3.89 14.40 -4.75
N LYS A 136 -4.53 14.00 -5.85
CA LYS A 136 -5.23 14.93 -6.76
C LYS A 136 -6.62 15.31 -6.27
N MET A 137 -7.12 14.63 -5.24
CA MET A 137 -8.40 14.94 -4.60
C MET A 137 -8.15 15.73 -3.32
N SER A 138 -9.04 16.67 -3.00
CA SER A 138 -8.96 17.41 -1.73
C SER A 138 -9.05 16.44 -0.55
N ASP A 139 -8.11 16.51 0.38
CA ASP A 139 -8.14 15.72 1.61
C ASP A 139 -9.28 16.22 2.53
N LYS A 140 -10.42 15.51 2.50
CA LYS A 140 -11.56 15.77 3.39
C LYS A 140 -11.58 14.76 4.55
N ASN A 141 -10.54 14.81 5.40
CA ASN A 141 -10.35 13.90 6.54
C ASN A 141 -10.04 12.45 6.14
N TYR A 142 -9.03 12.25 5.28
CA TYR A 142 -8.63 10.95 4.74
C TYR A 142 -9.73 10.27 3.90
N LYS A 143 -10.66 11.07 3.35
CA LYS A 143 -11.76 10.63 2.48
C LYS A 143 -11.54 11.06 1.04
N ASN A 144 -10.39 10.68 0.52
CA ASN A 144 -9.92 11.00 -0.82
C ASN A 144 -9.52 9.72 -1.55
N PHE A 145 -10.30 8.65 -1.39
CA PHE A 145 -10.01 7.39 -2.04
C PHE A 145 -10.34 7.42 -3.53
N SER A 146 -9.42 6.91 -4.34
CA SER A 146 -9.65 6.50 -5.72
C SER A 146 -9.52 4.98 -5.83
N VAL A 147 -10.33 4.35 -6.70
CA VAL A 147 -10.14 2.93 -7.05
C VAL A 147 -8.85 2.80 -7.85
N ALA A 148 -7.99 1.86 -7.46
CA ALA A 148 -6.82 1.49 -8.23
C ALA A 148 -7.24 0.53 -9.36
N PRO A 149 -7.18 0.93 -10.65
CA PRO A 149 -7.54 0.04 -11.74
C PRO A 149 -6.64 -1.20 -11.80
N TYR A 150 -7.25 -2.36 -11.99
CA TYR A 150 -6.55 -3.59 -12.32
C TYR A 150 -5.96 -3.51 -13.73
N ARG A 151 -4.67 -3.85 -13.84
CA ARG A 151 -3.91 -3.93 -15.09
C ARG A 151 -3.46 -5.37 -15.26
N LYS A 152 -3.92 -6.02 -16.34
CA LYS A 152 -3.51 -7.38 -16.68
C LYS A 152 -2.02 -7.38 -17.08
N ALA A 153 -1.30 -8.44 -16.73
CA ALA A 153 0.01 -8.73 -17.31
C ALA A 153 -0.07 -8.71 -18.84
N LYS A 154 1.00 -8.24 -19.49
CA LYS A 154 1.13 -8.28 -20.94
C LYS A 154 1.67 -9.62 -21.40
#